data_AF-A0A2G9TB49-F1
#
_entry.id   AF-A0A2G9TB49-F1
#
_cell.length_a   1.000
_cell.length_b   1.000
_cell.length_c   1.000
_cell.angle_alpha   90.00
_cell.angle_beta   90.00
_cell.angle_gamma   90.00
#
_symmetry.space_group_name_H-M   'P 1'
#
loop_
_entity.id
_entity.type
_entity.pdbx_description
1 polymer ?
#
loop_
_entity_poly.entity_id
_entity_poly.type
_entity_poly.pdbx_seq_one_letter_code
_entity_poly.pdbx_strand_id
1 'polypeptide(L)'
;DGFVIKNDVTIARVVAQSLGIPEFSGSTCFETLKIDEVLTLCEKVVDGFLIDDEVVSAVQLTKSGTLFEGRVTIADVALWSLIVKNPSLQKQFSALFDVIVEDQRFLAAHAMVGKFIDTAKVVKSSTKEKQRDEGKFVELPGAEKGKVVVRFPPEASGYLHIGHAKAALLNQYYQQAFEGQLIMRFDDTNPAKENAHFEKVIKEDLAMLNVVPDRWTHSSDYFELMLQMCEKLLREGKAYVDDTDTETMRKEREERIESKNRNT
;
A
#
# COMPACT_ATOMS: atom_id res chain seq x y z
N ASP A 1 -20.05 19.51 -3.26
CA ASP A 1 -19.62 20.85 -2.81
C ASP A 1 -18.55 20.72 -1.72
N GLY A 2 -17.40 20.13 -2.04
CA GLY A 2 -16.39 19.73 -1.04
C GLY A 2 -15.19 20.67 -0.95
N PHE A 3 -14.70 20.90 0.26
CA PHE A 3 -13.41 21.54 0.52
C PHE A 3 -12.30 20.48 0.53
N VAL A 4 -11.25 20.68 -0.27
CA VAL A 4 -10.07 19.80 -0.28
C VAL A 4 -8.99 20.44 0.58
N ILE A 5 -8.66 19.80 1.69
CA ILE A 5 -7.54 20.20 2.56
C ILE A 5 -6.29 19.44 2.10
N LYS A 6 -5.18 20.15 1.86
CA LYS A 6 -3.90 19.57 1.41
C LYS A 6 -2.75 19.73 2.40
N ASN A 7 -2.93 20.56 3.43
CA ASN A 7 -1.90 20.84 4.43
C ASN A 7 -1.97 19.78 5.54
N ASP A 8 -0.88 19.04 5.73
CA ASP A 8 -0.78 17.95 6.72
C ASP A 8 -1.06 18.43 8.15
N VAL A 9 -0.65 19.65 8.51
CA VAL A 9 -0.89 20.24 9.84
C VAL A 9 -2.38 20.53 10.01
N THR A 10 -3.04 21.06 8.99
CA THR A 10 -4.49 21.32 9.01
C THR A 10 -5.28 20.01 9.08
N ILE A 11 -4.87 18.98 8.32
CA ILE A 11 -5.48 17.65 8.39
C ILE A 11 -5.33 17.08 9.81
N ALA A 12 -4.11 17.13 10.37
CA ALA A 12 -3.83 16.67 11.72
C ALA A 12 -4.67 17.41 12.78
N ARG A 13 -4.83 18.74 12.65
CA ARG A 13 -5.69 19.56 13.52
C ARG A 13 -7.14 19.09 13.46
N VAL A 14 -7.71 18.95 12.27
CA VAL A 14 -9.11 18.53 12.08
C VAL A 14 -9.34 17.13 12.67
N VAL A 15 -8.42 16.19 12.43
CA VAL A 15 -8.52 14.82 12.98
C VAL A 15 -8.45 14.84 14.50
N ALA A 16 -7.48 15.54 15.09
CA ALA A 16 -7.32 15.62 16.53
C ALA A 16 -8.54 16.24 17.22
N GLN A 17 -9.08 17.33 16.67
CA GLN A 17 -10.28 17.99 17.19
C GLN A 17 -11.53 17.12 17.05
N SER A 18 -11.66 16.36 15.96
CA SER A 18 -12.82 15.48 15.73
C SER A 18 -12.86 14.29 16.69
N LEU A 19 -11.69 13.82 17.14
CA LEU A 19 -11.59 12.71 18.10
C LEU A 19 -11.82 13.17 19.55
N GLY A 20 -11.63 14.45 19.85
CA GLY A 20 -11.87 15.03 21.17
C GLY A 20 -11.01 14.45 22.29
N ILE A 21 -9.82 13.95 21.98
CA ILE A 21 -8.91 13.32 22.94
C ILE A 21 -8.12 14.43 23.67
N PRO A 22 -8.35 14.65 24.99
CA PRO A 22 -7.74 15.77 25.72
C PRO A 22 -6.21 15.75 25.76
N GLU A 23 -5.60 14.56 25.61
CA GLU A 23 -4.16 14.41 25.53
C GLU A 23 -3.55 15.15 24.33
N PHE A 24 -4.25 15.17 23.20
CA PHE A 24 -3.77 15.79 21.96
C PHE A 24 -4.30 17.22 21.75
N SER A 25 -5.53 17.50 22.19
CA SER A 25 -6.21 18.79 21.96
C SER A 25 -6.21 19.73 23.19
N GLY A 26 -5.67 19.28 24.32
CA GLY A 26 -5.67 20.01 25.59
C GLY A 26 -6.91 19.73 26.44
N SER A 27 -6.74 19.78 27.76
CA SER A 27 -7.79 19.52 28.75
C SER A 27 -8.43 20.80 29.29
N THR A 28 -7.78 21.94 29.13
CA THR A 28 -8.26 23.25 29.59
C THR A 28 -8.32 24.23 28.43
N CYS A 29 -9.15 25.27 28.55
CA CYS A 29 -9.23 26.34 27.54
C CYS A 29 -7.86 26.95 27.23
N PHE A 30 -7.02 27.12 28.25
CA PHE A 30 -5.65 27.62 28.09
C PHE A 30 -4.76 26.66 27.28
N GLU A 31 -4.82 25.36 27.58
CA GLU A 31 -4.05 24.36 26.83
C GLU A 31 -4.47 24.30 25.37
N THR A 32 -5.78 24.26 25.11
CA THR A 32 -6.33 24.21 23.75
C THR A 32 -5.93 25.46 22.96
N LEU A 33 -6.02 26.65 23.57
CA LEU A 33 -5.58 27.90 22.94
C LEU A 33 -4.09 27.86 22.58
N LYS A 34 -3.25 27.36 23.50
CA LYS A 34 -1.80 27.30 23.26
C LYS A 34 -1.43 26.31 22.16
N ILE A 35 -2.09 25.15 22.12
CA ILE A 35 -1.92 24.15 21.07
C ILE A 35 -2.33 24.75 19.71
N ASP A 36 -3.48 25.41 19.65
CA ASP A 36 -4.00 26.00 18.42
C ASP A 36 -3.12 27.15 17.89
N GLU A 37 -2.58 27.98 18.79
CA GLU A 37 -1.59 29.02 18.44
C GLU A 37 -0.37 28.41 17.73
N VAL A 38 0.23 27.37 18.32
CA VAL A 38 1.42 26.71 17.75
C VAL A 38 1.10 26.02 16.42
N LEU A 39 -0.04 25.34 16.32
CA LEU A 39 -0.47 24.74 15.06
C LEU A 39 -0.65 25.81 13.97
N THR A 40 -1.18 26.98 14.32
CA THR A 40 -1.39 28.08 13.36
C THR A 40 -0.07 28.60 12.81
N LEU A 41 0.96 28.68 13.66
CA LEU A 41 2.30 29.03 13.22
C LEU A 41 2.89 27.95 12.30
N CYS A 42 2.71 26.67 12.65
CA CYS A 42 3.20 25.56 11.82
C CYS A 42 2.52 25.50 10.45
N GLU A 43 1.20 25.76 10.38
CA GLU A 43 0.46 25.85 9.11
C GLU A 43 1.05 26.93 8.21
N LYS A 44 1.32 28.11 8.75
CA LYS A 44 1.94 29.21 8.00
C LYS A 44 3.33 28.86 7.46
N VAL A 45 4.11 28.04 8.17
CA VAL A 45 5.39 27.53 7.65
C VAL A 45 5.16 26.57 6.49
N VAL A 46 4.23 25.61 6.64
CA VAL A 46 3.93 24.63 5.59
C VAL A 46 3.35 25.28 4.33
N ASP A 47 2.54 26.31 4.50
CA ASP A 47 1.99 27.10 3.38
C ASP A 47 3.01 28.08 2.78
N GLY A 48 4.22 28.18 3.33
CA GLY A 48 5.33 28.99 2.81
C GLY A 48 5.29 30.47 3.20
N PHE A 49 4.48 30.85 4.18
CA PHE A 49 4.39 32.22 4.68
C PHE A 49 5.40 32.57 5.77
N LEU A 50 5.93 31.57 6.49
CA LEU A 50 6.90 31.74 7.57
C LEU A 50 8.09 30.78 7.40
N ILE A 51 9.21 31.13 8.03
CA ILE A 51 10.42 30.31 8.06
C ILE A 51 10.36 29.37 9.29
N ASP A 52 10.79 28.14 9.10
CA ASP A 52 10.80 27.09 10.14
C ASP A 52 11.61 27.52 11.38
N ASP A 53 12.81 28.07 11.19
CA ASP A 53 13.71 28.49 12.27
C ASP A 53 13.10 29.56 13.19
N GLU A 54 12.42 30.56 12.60
CA GLU A 54 11.77 31.64 13.35
C GLU A 54 10.61 31.12 14.18
N VAL A 55 9.79 30.24 13.60
CA VAL A 55 8.62 29.69 14.29
C VAL A 55 9.03 28.74 15.40
N VAL A 56 9.95 27.82 15.13
CA VAL A 56 10.38 26.83 16.14
C VAL A 56 11.09 27.53 17.30
N SER A 57 11.89 28.57 17.02
CA SER A 57 12.56 29.36 18.07
C SER A 57 11.62 30.25 18.89
N ALA A 58 10.47 30.64 18.34
CA ALA A 58 9.47 31.43 19.05
C ALA A 58 8.62 30.60 20.03
N VAL A 59 8.57 29.27 19.87
CA VAL A 59 7.79 28.41 20.77
C VAL A 59 8.56 28.13 22.05
N GLN A 60 7.92 28.45 23.18
CA GLN A 60 8.43 28.12 24.50
C GLN A 60 8.10 26.67 24.85
N LEU A 61 9.12 25.82 24.81
CA LEU A 61 9.04 24.42 25.22
C LEU A 61 9.44 24.27 26.69
N THR A 62 8.92 23.21 27.31
CA THR A 62 9.29 22.81 28.67
C THR A 62 10.69 22.20 28.72
N LYS A 63 11.16 21.84 29.92
CA LYS A 63 12.50 21.23 30.10
C LYS A 63 12.61 19.86 29.43
N SER A 64 11.51 19.12 29.33
CA SER A 64 11.43 17.86 28.58
C SER A 64 11.36 18.07 27.07
N GLY A 65 11.28 19.30 26.58
CA GLY A 65 11.26 19.60 25.15
C GLY A 65 9.87 19.59 24.52
N THR A 66 8.81 19.24 25.25
CA THR A 66 7.42 19.32 24.77
C THR A 66 6.75 20.63 25.21
N LEU A 67 5.62 20.99 24.59
CA LEU A 67 4.81 22.16 24.93
C LEU A 67 4.22 22.08 26.33
N PHE A 68 3.89 20.86 26.79
CA PHE A 68 3.49 20.57 28.17
C PHE A 68 4.34 19.45 28.74
N GLU A 69 4.73 19.58 30.00
CA GLU A 69 5.67 18.67 30.65
C GLU A 69 5.18 17.21 30.60
N GLY A 70 5.99 16.32 30.02
CA GLY A 70 5.70 14.89 29.95
C GLY A 70 4.54 14.49 29.05
N ARG A 71 4.03 15.40 28.19
CA ARG A 71 2.92 15.12 27.27
C ARG A 71 3.24 15.59 25.86
N VAL A 72 3.06 14.71 24.88
CA VAL A 72 3.17 15.01 23.45
C VAL A 72 1.79 15.36 22.91
N THR A 73 1.62 16.60 22.47
CA THR A 73 0.39 17.10 21.84
C THR A 73 0.50 17.09 20.32
N ILE A 74 -0.61 17.37 19.64
CA ILE A 74 -0.60 17.50 18.17
C ILE A 74 0.28 18.67 17.70
N ALA A 75 0.43 19.71 18.52
CA ALA A 75 1.32 20.85 18.25
C ALA A 75 2.80 20.45 18.32
N ASP A 76 3.17 19.56 19.26
CA ASP A 76 4.53 19.03 19.36
C ASP A 76 4.91 18.20 18.13
N VAL A 77 3.98 17.38 17.65
CA VAL A 77 4.16 16.59 16.41
C VAL A 77 4.29 17.51 15.20
N ALA A 78 3.49 18.57 15.12
CA ALA A 78 3.58 19.56 14.05
C ALA A 78 4.93 20.30 14.05
N LEU A 79 5.41 20.74 15.21
CA LEU A 79 6.74 21.36 15.34
C LEU A 79 7.86 20.41 14.96
N TRP A 80 7.78 19.16 15.41
CA TRP A 80 8.74 18.12 15.06
C TRP A 80 8.79 17.88 13.56
N SER A 81 7.65 17.95 12.86
CA SER A 81 7.60 17.82 11.40
C SER A 81 8.31 18.95 10.64
N LEU A 82 8.54 20.10 11.29
CA LEU A 82 9.38 21.19 10.78
C LEU A 82 10.85 20.91 11.08
N ILE A 83 11.16 20.57 12.34
CA ILE A 83 12.52 20.28 12.82
C ILE A 83 13.17 19.13 12.03
N VAL A 84 12.41 18.07 11.75
CA VAL A 84 12.91 16.87 11.06
C VAL A 84 13.49 17.17 9.66
N LYS A 85 13.08 18.27 9.03
CA LYS A 85 13.56 18.67 7.70
C LYS A 85 14.91 19.39 7.74
N ASN A 86 15.32 19.90 8.90
CA ASN A 86 16.47 20.79 9.05
C ASN A 86 17.49 20.26 10.10
N PRO A 87 18.68 19.79 9.69
CA PRO A 87 19.68 19.22 10.61
C PRO A 87 20.17 20.19 11.70
N SER A 88 20.13 21.50 11.45
CA SER A 88 20.51 22.49 12.47
C SER A 88 19.48 22.57 13.58
N LEU A 89 18.18 22.59 13.21
CA LEU A 89 17.08 22.59 14.17
C LEU A 89 17.03 21.29 14.99
N GLN A 90 17.37 20.15 14.38
CA GLN A 90 17.45 18.87 15.12
C GLN A 90 18.45 18.94 16.28
N LYS A 91 19.59 19.61 16.08
CA LYS A 91 20.60 19.78 17.13
C LYS A 91 20.16 20.80 18.19
N GLN A 92 19.51 21.88 17.77
CA GLN A 92 19.05 22.93 18.67
C GLN A 92 17.87 22.47 19.55
N PHE A 93 16.97 21.67 18.98
CA PHE A 93 15.77 21.15 19.63
C PHE A 93 15.86 19.65 19.85
N SER A 94 17.01 19.16 20.30
CA SER A 94 17.24 17.72 20.48
C SER A 94 16.28 17.10 21.48
N ALA A 95 15.88 17.81 22.54
CA ALA A 95 14.93 17.31 23.53
C ALA A 95 13.56 16.97 22.90
N LEU A 96 12.97 17.87 22.12
CA LEU A 96 11.72 17.60 21.39
C LEU A 96 11.92 16.49 20.34
N PHE A 97 13.05 16.53 19.66
CA PHE A 97 13.40 15.57 18.62
C PHE A 97 13.45 14.15 19.19
N ASP A 98 14.18 13.95 20.28
CA ASP A 98 14.39 12.66 20.95
C ASP A 98 13.09 12.15 21.57
N VAL A 99 12.28 13.01 22.20
CA VAL A 99 10.99 12.61 22.78
C VAL A 99 10.08 11.93 21.76
N ILE A 100 9.97 12.48 20.54
CA ILE A 100 9.09 11.91 19.51
C ILE A 100 9.74 10.70 18.82
N VAL A 101 11.07 10.64 18.74
CA VAL A 101 11.78 9.48 18.19
C VAL A 101 11.73 8.28 19.13
N GLU A 102 11.81 8.50 20.45
CA GLU A 102 11.78 7.45 21.47
C GLU A 102 10.34 7.02 21.86
N ASP A 103 9.33 7.82 21.51
CA ASP A 103 7.93 7.51 21.83
C ASP A 103 7.43 6.27 21.04
N GLN A 104 6.97 5.28 21.81
CA GLN A 104 6.51 3.99 21.32
C GLN A 104 5.36 4.10 20.29
N ARG A 105 4.54 5.15 20.38
CA ARG A 105 3.42 5.39 19.46
C ARG A 105 3.90 5.62 18.03
N PHE A 106 5.10 6.17 17.85
CA PHE A 106 5.65 6.49 16.54
C PHE A 106 6.65 5.45 16.02
N LEU A 107 7.00 4.43 16.81
CA LEU A 107 8.01 3.42 16.44
C LEU A 107 7.73 2.76 15.08
N ALA A 108 6.48 2.40 14.81
CA ALA A 108 6.08 1.80 13.53
C ALA A 108 6.26 2.79 12.35
N ALA A 109 5.96 4.07 12.56
CA ALA A 109 6.14 5.11 11.55
C ALA A 109 7.64 5.38 11.31
N HIS A 110 8.44 5.47 12.36
CA HIS A 110 9.90 5.65 12.27
C HIS A 110 10.57 4.46 11.58
N ALA A 111 10.16 3.22 11.90
CA ALA A 111 10.64 2.01 11.26
C ALA A 111 10.28 1.97 9.76
N MET A 112 9.09 2.45 9.38
CA MET A 112 8.68 2.54 7.97
C MET A 112 9.53 3.56 7.19
N VAL A 113 9.81 4.73 7.78
CA VAL A 113 10.59 5.79 7.13
C VAL A 113 12.08 5.44 7.06
N GLY A 114 12.59 4.67 8.03
CA GLY A 114 13.96 4.15 8.02
C GLY A 114 15.06 5.15 8.36
N LYS A 115 14.72 6.43 8.63
CA LYS A 115 15.71 7.51 8.83
C LYS A 115 16.25 7.64 10.26
N PHE A 116 15.48 7.25 11.27
CA PHE A 116 15.77 7.54 12.69
C PHE A 116 15.90 6.25 13.54
N ILE A 117 16.28 5.14 12.92
CA ILE A 117 16.32 3.81 13.57
C ILE A 117 17.46 3.69 14.59
N ASP A 118 18.57 4.43 14.43
CA ASP A 118 19.76 4.29 15.29
C ASP A 118 19.60 4.90 16.69
N THR A 119 18.60 5.75 16.94
CA THR A 119 18.40 6.45 18.23
C THR A 119 17.35 5.80 19.13
N ALA A 120 16.43 5.00 18.60
CA ALA A 120 15.52 4.22 19.42
C ALA A 120 16.23 2.97 19.96
N LYS A 121 16.58 2.94 21.26
CA LYS A 121 17.03 1.71 21.94
C LYS A 121 15.95 0.64 21.81
N VAL A 122 16.10 -0.24 20.82
CA VAL A 122 15.18 -1.34 20.56
C VAL A 122 15.17 -2.28 21.76
N VAL A 123 14.09 -2.21 22.54
CA VAL A 123 13.64 -3.32 23.38
C VAL A 123 13.40 -4.48 22.42
N LYS A 124 14.23 -5.53 22.54
CA LYS A 124 14.06 -6.81 21.87
C LYS A 124 12.72 -7.42 22.29
N SER A 125 11.65 -7.04 21.61
CA SER A 125 10.45 -7.86 21.53
C SER A 125 10.58 -8.68 20.25
N SER A 126 10.50 -9.99 20.43
CA SER A 126 10.54 -11.04 19.42
C SER A 126 9.52 -10.79 18.32
N THR A 127 9.91 -10.00 17.33
CA THR A 127 9.18 -9.89 16.07
C THR A 127 10.07 -10.57 15.07
N LYS A 128 9.63 -11.72 14.56
CA LYS A 128 10.28 -12.44 13.46
C LYS A 128 10.76 -11.41 12.45
N GLU A 129 12.06 -11.45 12.13
CA GLU A 129 12.65 -10.64 11.07
C GLU A 129 11.73 -10.74 9.85
N LYS A 130 10.93 -9.70 9.61
CA LYS A 130 10.40 -9.46 8.28
C LYS A 130 11.66 -9.14 7.49
N GLN A 131 12.16 -10.15 6.78
CA GLN A 131 13.10 -9.94 5.69
C GLN A 131 12.64 -8.68 4.97
N ARG A 132 13.58 -7.75 4.77
CA ARG A 132 13.33 -6.65 3.84
C ARG A 132 12.69 -7.28 2.61
N ASP A 133 11.51 -6.79 2.24
CA ASP A 133 10.93 -7.03 0.91
C ASP A 133 11.79 -6.26 -0.12
N GLU A 134 13.11 -6.48 -0.07
CA GLU A 134 13.92 -6.43 -1.28
C GLU A 134 13.21 -7.41 -2.20
N GLY A 135 12.74 -6.93 -3.36
CA GLY A 135 12.10 -7.79 -4.34
C GLY A 135 13.09 -8.90 -4.70
N LYS A 136 13.03 -10.01 -3.97
CA LYS A 136 13.86 -11.18 -4.22
C LYS A 136 13.38 -11.70 -5.55
N PHE A 137 14.13 -11.41 -6.60
CA PHE A 137 14.05 -12.16 -7.83
C PHE A 137 14.28 -13.61 -7.44
N VAL A 138 13.22 -14.40 -7.49
CA VAL A 138 13.25 -15.79 -7.06
C VAL A 138 13.93 -16.55 -8.17
N GLU A 139 15.04 -17.21 -7.88
CA GLU A 139 15.63 -18.14 -8.83
C GLU A 139 14.61 -19.25 -9.13
N LEU A 140 14.29 -19.42 -10.41
CA LEU A 140 13.36 -20.44 -10.86
C LEU A 140 14.09 -21.80 -10.82
N PRO A 141 13.72 -22.72 -9.92
CA PRO A 141 14.41 -24.00 -9.80
C PRO A 141 14.20 -24.83 -11.07
N GLY A 142 15.30 -25.27 -11.70
CA GLY A 142 15.27 -26.05 -12.95
C GLY A 142 14.96 -25.23 -14.20
N ALA A 143 15.00 -23.89 -14.13
CA ALA A 143 14.85 -23.05 -15.30
C ALA A 143 16.08 -23.13 -16.21
N GLU A 144 15.86 -23.56 -17.44
CA GLU A 144 16.86 -23.55 -18.49
C GLU A 144 16.66 -22.32 -19.39
N LYS A 145 17.77 -21.70 -19.79
CA LYS A 145 17.75 -20.59 -20.74
C LYS A 145 17.08 -21.02 -22.06
N GLY A 146 16.24 -20.18 -22.63
CA GLY A 146 15.48 -20.45 -23.84
C GLY A 146 14.20 -21.26 -23.64
N LYS A 147 13.97 -21.87 -22.46
CA LYS A 147 12.79 -22.71 -22.20
C LYS A 147 11.77 -22.09 -21.26
N VAL A 148 12.12 -20.99 -20.58
CA VAL A 148 11.22 -20.31 -19.66
C VAL A 148 10.11 -19.61 -20.44
N VAL A 149 8.86 -19.90 -20.10
CA VAL A 149 7.69 -19.22 -20.65
C VAL A 149 6.90 -18.61 -19.50
N VAL A 150 6.76 -17.30 -19.51
CA VAL A 150 6.04 -16.50 -18.53
C VAL A 150 4.83 -15.85 -19.17
N ARG A 151 3.83 -15.49 -18.35
CA ARG A 151 2.60 -14.86 -18.85
C ARG A 151 2.17 -13.70 -17.98
N PHE A 152 1.66 -12.65 -18.61
CA PHE A 152 0.88 -11.63 -17.94
C PHE A 152 -0.56 -11.69 -18.45
N PRO A 153 -1.53 -12.09 -17.59
CA PRO A 153 -2.92 -12.26 -18.00
C PRO A 153 -3.84 -11.14 -17.48
N PRO A 154 -3.86 -9.94 -18.08
CA PRO A 154 -4.76 -8.89 -17.64
C PRO A 154 -6.21 -9.20 -18.02
N GLU A 155 -7.13 -8.91 -17.10
CA GLU A 155 -8.56 -8.85 -17.41
C GLU A 155 -8.88 -7.52 -18.11
N ALA A 156 -9.56 -7.57 -19.27
CA ALA A 156 -9.95 -6.37 -20.02
C ALA A 156 -11.21 -5.69 -19.44
N SER A 157 -11.32 -5.65 -18.11
CA SER A 157 -12.46 -5.11 -17.35
C SER A 157 -12.16 -3.78 -16.65
N GLY A 158 -10.91 -3.29 -16.71
CA GLY A 158 -10.50 -2.03 -16.09
C GLY A 158 -9.09 -1.58 -16.51
N TYR A 159 -8.67 -0.44 -15.97
CA TYR A 159 -7.36 0.15 -16.24
C TYR A 159 -6.24 -0.54 -15.45
N LEU A 160 -5.03 -0.57 -16.04
CA LEU A 160 -3.87 -1.00 -15.28
C LEU A 160 -3.56 0.01 -14.16
N HIS A 161 -2.99 -0.52 -13.09
CA HIS A 161 -2.55 0.27 -11.94
C HIS A 161 -1.17 -0.21 -11.52
N ILE A 162 -0.54 0.44 -10.54
CA ILE A 162 0.85 0.14 -10.17
C ILE A 162 1.11 -1.34 -9.80
N GLY A 163 0.12 -2.02 -9.20
CA GLY A 163 0.19 -3.46 -8.96
C GLY A 163 0.34 -4.30 -10.25
N HIS A 164 -0.36 -3.93 -11.33
CA HIS A 164 -0.23 -4.56 -12.63
C HIS A 164 1.14 -4.30 -13.26
N ALA A 165 1.66 -3.07 -13.13
CA ALA A 165 2.99 -2.72 -13.63
C ALA A 165 4.08 -3.59 -12.98
N LYS A 166 3.99 -3.84 -11.67
CA LYS A 166 4.91 -4.75 -10.96
C LYS A 166 4.90 -6.15 -11.56
N ALA A 167 3.71 -6.71 -11.80
CA ALA A 167 3.58 -8.05 -12.37
C ALA A 167 4.08 -8.10 -13.82
N ALA A 168 3.76 -7.12 -14.65
CA ALA A 168 4.20 -7.05 -16.04
C ALA A 168 5.74 -6.96 -16.15
N LEU A 169 6.35 -6.05 -15.39
CA LEU A 169 7.81 -5.87 -15.36
C LEU A 169 8.53 -7.10 -14.80
N LEU A 170 7.96 -7.75 -13.79
CA LEU A 170 8.54 -8.98 -13.24
C LEU A 170 8.54 -10.12 -14.26
N ASN A 171 7.45 -10.30 -15.01
CA ASN A 171 7.41 -11.31 -16.06
C ASN A 171 8.40 -10.97 -17.19
N GLN A 172 8.48 -9.70 -17.62
CA GLN A 172 9.47 -9.29 -18.61
C GLN A 172 10.92 -9.52 -18.15
N TYR A 173 11.20 -9.28 -16.86
CA TYR A 173 12.51 -9.58 -16.29
C TYR A 173 12.87 -11.05 -16.46
N TYR A 174 11.96 -11.99 -16.16
CA TYR A 174 12.23 -13.42 -16.33
C TYR A 174 12.37 -13.82 -17.80
N GLN A 175 11.57 -13.24 -18.70
CA GLN A 175 11.75 -13.42 -20.14
C GLN A 175 13.17 -13.03 -20.57
N GLN A 176 13.67 -11.85 -20.15
CA GLN A 176 15.00 -11.37 -20.53
C GLN A 176 16.13 -12.15 -19.86
N ALA A 177 16.02 -12.41 -18.55
CA ALA A 177 17.05 -13.09 -17.77
C ALA A 177 17.28 -14.53 -18.23
N PHE A 178 16.21 -15.22 -18.65
CA PHE A 178 16.27 -16.60 -19.11
C PHE A 178 16.21 -16.74 -20.63
N GLU A 179 16.29 -15.65 -21.40
CA GLU A 179 16.13 -15.68 -22.87
C GLU A 179 14.85 -16.45 -23.28
N GLY A 180 13.82 -16.32 -22.45
CA GLY A 180 12.55 -17.04 -22.55
C GLY A 180 11.50 -16.26 -23.34
N GLN A 181 10.24 -16.64 -23.16
CA GLN A 181 9.10 -16.03 -23.84
C GLN A 181 8.11 -15.39 -22.86
N LEU A 182 7.61 -14.20 -23.19
CA LEU A 182 6.53 -13.51 -22.50
C LEU A 182 5.26 -13.57 -23.34
N ILE A 183 4.24 -14.23 -22.81
CA ILE A 183 2.90 -14.28 -23.41
C ILE A 183 2.01 -13.26 -22.71
N MET A 184 1.44 -12.35 -23.49
CA MET A 184 0.31 -11.53 -23.05
C MET A 184 -0.98 -12.26 -23.39
N ARG A 185 -1.81 -12.52 -22.37
CA ARG A 185 -3.09 -13.20 -22.56
C ARG A 185 -4.24 -12.39 -21.97
N PHE A 186 -5.08 -11.82 -22.82
CA PHE A 186 -6.30 -11.20 -22.32
C PHE A 186 -7.22 -12.28 -21.78
N ASP A 187 -7.58 -12.17 -20.50
CA ASP A 187 -8.48 -13.13 -19.87
C ASP A 187 -9.93 -12.73 -20.14
N ASP A 188 -10.41 -13.14 -21.31
CA ASP A 188 -11.67 -12.70 -21.90
C ASP A 188 -12.81 -13.74 -21.77
N THR A 189 -12.94 -14.28 -20.55
CA THR A 189 -13.94 -15.30 -20.21
C THR A 189 -15.28 -14.72 -19.74
N ASN A 190 -15.37 -13.41 -19.50
CA ASN A 190 -16.54 -12.74 -18.97
C ASN A 190 -17.07 -11.68 -19.97
N PRO A 191 -17.97 -12.08 -20.88
CA PRO A 191 -18.45 -11.21 -21.94
C PRO A 191 -19.20 -9.97 -21.44
N ALA A 192 -19.68 -9.96 -20.19
CA ALA A 192 -20.40 -8.82 -19.61
C ALA A 192 -19.46 -7.73 -19.09
N LYS A 193 -18.18 -8.05 -18.82
CA LYS A 193 -17.21 -7.11 -18.22
C LYS A 193 -16.16 -6.62 -19.21
N GLU A 194 -16.05 -7.25 -20.36
CA GLU A 194 -15.01 -6.93 -21.33
C GLU A 194 -15.38 -5.76 -22.23
N ASN A 195 -14.39 -4.93 -22.52
CA ASN A 195 -14.53 -3.83 -23.45
C ASN A 195 -13.26 -3.70 -24.30
N ALA A 196 -13.41 -3.67 -25.62
CA ALA A 196 -12.31 -3.45 -26.57
C ALA A 196 -11.53 -2.14 -26.27
N HIS A 197 -12.18 -1.16 -25.63
CA HIS A 197 -11.53 0.04 -25.15
C HIS A 197 -10.44 -0.27 -24.11
N PHE A 198 -10.72 -1.11 -23.11
CA PHE A 198 -9.74 -1.45 -22.07
C PHE A 198 -8.58 -2.24 -22.66
N GLU A 199 -8.82 -3.15 -23.60
CA GLU A 199 -7.75 -3.88 -24.29
C GLU A 199 -6.76 -2.92 -24.97
N LYS A 200 -7.28 -1.90 -25.66
CA LYS A 200 -6.46 -0.89 -26.33
C LYS A 200 -5.63 -0.08 -25.32
N VAL A 201 -6.24 0.39 -24.23
CA VAL A 201 -5.54 1.17 -23.20
C VAL A 201 -4.47 0.32 -22.51
N ILE A 202 -4.77 -0.94 -22.19
CA ILE A 202 -3.79 -1.87 -21.61
C ILE A 202 -2.57 -2.04 -22.53
N LYS A 203 -2.78 -2.15 -23.84
CA LYS A 203 -1.68 -2.21 -24.82
C LYS A 203 -0.84 -0.93 -24.82
N GLU A 204 -1.48 0.24 -24.74
CA GLU A 204 -0.80 1.54 -24.67
C GLU A 204 0.01 1.70 -23.38
N ASP A 205 -0.56 1.32 -22.23
CA ASP A 205 0.11 1.35 -20.92
C ASP A 205 1.34 0.42 -20.89
N LEU A 206 1.21 -0.80 -21.43
CA LEU A 206 2.32 -1.75 -21.52
C LEU A 206 3.43 -1.25 -22.45
N ALA A 207 3.06 -0.61 -23.56
CA ALA A 207 4.03 0.03 -24.45
C ALA A 207 4.76 1.20 -23.75
N MET A 208 4.06 2.00 -22.94
CA MET A 208 4.65 3.08 -22.13
C MET A 208 5.65 2.54 -21.10
N LEU A 209 5.38 1.36 -20.54
CA LEU A 209 6.28 0.67 -19.62
C LEU A 209 7.43 -0.08 -20.32
N ASN A 210 7.54 0.02 -21.65
CA ASN A 210 8.48 -0.74 -22.48
C ASN A 210 8.39 -2.27 -22.28
N VAL A 211 7.20 -2.79 -21.98
CA VAL A 211 6.94 -4.23 -21.87
C VAL A 211 6.65 -4.78 -23.26
N VAL A 212 7.56 -5.61 -23.78
CA VAL A 212 7.47 -6.18 -25.13
C VAL A 212 7.19 -7.69 -25.04
N PRO A 213 5.95 -8.13 -25.27
CA PRO A 213 5.61 -9.54 -25.29
C PRO A 213 5.95 -10.20 -26.63
N ASP A 214 6.24 -11.50 -26.60
CA ASP A 214 6.49 -12.31 -27.79
C ASP A 214 5.19 -12.72 -28.49
N ARG A 215 4.10 -12.87 -27.72
CA ARG A 215 2.80 -13.31 -28.25
C ARG A 215 1.65 -12.64 -27.53
N TRP A 216 0.64 -12.26 -28.31
CA TRP A 216 -0.68 -11.87 -27.83
C TRP A 216 -1.65 -13.03 -28.06
N THR A 217 -2.45 -13.33 -27.04
CA THR A 217 -3.48 -14.39 -27.09
C THR A 217 -4.71 -13.95 -26.31
N HIS A 218 -5.84 -14.59 -26.59
CA HIS A 218 -7.07 -14.43 -25.83
C HIS A 218 -7.43 -15.77 -25.19
N SER A 219 -8.06 -15.76 -24.01
CA SER A 219 -8.58 -16.99 -23.39
C SER A 219 -9.67 -17.63 -24.28
N SER A 220 -10.47 -16.81 -24.95
CA SER A 220 -11.54 -17.22 -25.87
C SER A 220 -11.06 -18.03 -27.07
N ASP A 221 -9.82 -17.78 -27.56
CA ASP A 221 -9.18 -18.59 -28.61
C ASP A 221 -9.10 -20.08 -28.24
N TYR A 222 -9.14 -20.40 -26.93
CA TYR A 222 -9.00 -21.74 -26.39
C TYR A 222 -10.31 -22.34 -25.86
N PHE A 223 -11.48 -21.73 -26.10
CA PHE A 223 -12.75 -22.26 -25.59
C PHE A 223 -13.06 -23.68 -26.06
N GLU A 224 -12.76 -24.00 -27.32
CA GLU A 224 -12.92 -25.35 -27.86
C GLU A 224 -12.07 -26.37 -27.07
N LEU A 225 -10.81 -26.02 -26.79
CA LEU A 225 -9.93 -26.86 -25.99
C LEU A 225 -10.42 -27.00 -24.55
N MET A 226 -10.89 -25.90 -23.95
CA MET A 226 -11.46 -25.92 -22.60
C MET A 226 -12.71 -26.81 -22.51
N LEU A 227 -13.57 -26.78 -23.53
CA LEU A 227 -14.76 -27.62 -23.62
C LEU A 227 -14.37 -29.11 -23.73
N GLN A 228 -13.43 -29.45 -24.62
CA GLN A 228 -12.92 -30.82 -24.76
C GLN A 228 -12.30 -31.34 -23.46
N MET A 229 -11.57 -30.49 -22.73
CA MET A 229 -11.02 -30.83 -21.42
C MET A 229 -12.12 -31.02 -20.37
N CYS A 230 -13.16 -30.19 -20.38
CA CYS A 230 -14.34 -30.34 -19.52
C CYS A 230 -15.05 -31.68 -19.76
N GLU A 231 -15.33 -32.03 -21.02
CA GLU A 231 -15.92 -33.32 -21.37
C GLU A 231 -15.06 -34.50 -20.92
N LYS A 232 -13.74 -34.39 -21.07
CA LYS A 232 -12.80 -35.40 -20.60
C LYS A 232 -12.88 -35.57 -19.09
N LEU A 233 -12.93 -34.47 -18.33
CA LEU A 233 -13.07 -34.51 -16.87
C LEU A 233 -14.40 -35.13 -16.43
N LEU A 234 -15.50 -34.86 -17.13
CA LEU A 234 -16.80 -35.50 -16.90
C LEU A 234 -16.71 -37.02 -17.16
N ARG A 235 -16.12 -37.44 -18.28
CA ARG A 235 -15.94 -38.87 -18.61
C ARG A 235 -15.03 -39.61 -17.62
N GLU A 236 -14.04 -38.93 -17.06
CA GLU A 236 -13.14 -39.48 -16.03
C GLU A 236 -13.75 -39.44 -14.61
N GLY A 237 -14.98 -38.94 -14.44
CA GLY A 237 -15.63 -38.81 -13.13
C GLY A 237 -14.97 -37.78 -12.21
N LYS A 238 -14.21 -36.82 -12.77
CA LYS A 238 -13.49 -35.76 -12.04
C LYS A 238 -14.24 -34.43 -12.01
N ALA A 239 -15.32 -34.31 -12.77
CA ALA A 239 -16.25 -33.19 -12.77
C ALA A 239 -17.69 -33.72 -12.75
N TYR A 240 -18.63 -32.91 -12.29
CA TYR A 240 -20.06 -33.19 -12.31
C TYR A 240 -20.83 -31.90 -12.60
N VAL A 241 -22.09 -32.02 -13.04
CA VAL A 241 -22.98 -30.88 -13.29
C VAL A 241 -23.81 -30.65 -12.03
N ASP A 242 -23.86 -29.41 -11.55
CA ASP A 242 -24.61 -29.05 -10.34
C ASP A 242 -25.69 -28.02 -10.67
N ASP A 243 -26.96 -28.38 -10.46
CA ASP A 243 -28.13 -27.52 -10.63
C ASP A 243 -28.64 -26.90 -9.32
N THR A 244 -27.93 -27.11 -8.21
CA THR A 244 -28.24 -26.54 -6.90
C THR A 244 -28.17 -25.01 -6.92
N ASP A 245 -29.10 -24.33 -6.24
CA ASP A 245 -29.09 -22.87 -6.17
C ASP A 245 -27.82 -22.34 -5.46
N THR A 246 -27.41 -21.11 -5.82
CA THR A 246 -26.15 -20.51 -5.38
C THR A 246 -26.01 -20.42 -3.85
N GLU A 247 -27.10 -20.12 -3.14
CA GLU A 247 -27.08 -19.96 -1.68
C GLU A 247 -26.95 -21.30 -0.97
N THR A 248 -27.68 -22.32 -1.43
CA THR A 248 -27.56 -23.70 -0.92
C THR A 248 -26.16 -24.25 -1.21
N MET A 249 -25.66 -24.11 -2.45
CA MET A 249 -24.32 -24.57 -2.83
C MET A 249 -23.23 -23.90 -1.98
N ARG A 250 -23.40 -22.62 -1.62
CA ARG A 250 -22.49 -21.92 -0.72
C ARG A 250 -22.51 -22.52 0.69
N LYS A 251 -23.69 -22.76 1.26
CA LYS A 251 -23.84 -23.39 2.59
C LYS A 251 -23.23 -24.79 2.62
N GLU A 252 -23.53 -25.62 1.62
CA GLU A 252 -22.98 -26.97 1.52
C GLU A 252 -21.44 -26.96 1.45
N ARG A 253 -20.84 -26.01 0.73
CA ARG A 253 -19.37 -25.81 0.73
C ARG A 253 -18.82 -25.41 2.09
N GLU A 254 -19.49 -24.49 2.79
CA GLU A 254 -19.08 -24.02 4.13
C GLU A 254 -19.17 -25.16 5.16
N GLU A 255 -20.22 -25.98 5.08
CA GLU A 255 -20.46 -27.14 5.95
C GLU A 255 -19.71 -28.42 5.50
N ARG A 256 -19.03 -28.38 4.35
CA ARG A 256 -18.32 -29.51 3.72
C ARG A 256 -19.22 -30.71 3.45
N ILE A 257 -20.46 -30.45 3.07
CA ILE A 257 -21.44 -31.44 2.67
C ILE A 257 -21.32 -31.66 1.16
N GLU A 258 -21.39 -32.91 0.71
CA GLU A 258 -21.39 -33.21 -0.72
C GLU A 258 -22.72 -32.81 -1.36
N SER A 259 -22.66 -32.14 -2.51
CA SER A 259 -23.84 -31.87 -3.32
C SER A 259 -24.52 -33.17 -3.72
N LYS A 260 -25.85 -33.14 -3.80
CA LYS A 260 -26.67 -34.29 -4.25
C LYS A 260 -26.29 -34.77 -5.64
N ASN A 261 -25.79 -33.87 -6.48
CA ASN A 261 -25.41 -34.12 -7.87
C ASN A 261 -23.98 -34.66 -8.03
N ARG A 262 -23.21 -34.78 -6.94
CA ARG A 262 -21.80 -35.16 -7.02
C ARG A 262 -21.59 -36.63 -7.43
N ASN A 263 -22.49 -37.50 -7.01
CA ASN A 263 -22.35 -38.96 -7.16
C ASN A 263 -23.47 -39.56 -8.05
N THR A 264 -24.17 -38.72 -8.81
CA THR A 264 -25.19 -39.10 -9.81
C THR A 264 -24.55 -39.33 -11.17
#